data_AF-B7JDT6-F1
#
_entry.id   AF-B7JDT6-F1
#
_cell.length_a   1.000
_cell.length_b   1.000
_cell.length_c   1.000
_cell.angle_alpha   90.00
_cell.angle_beta   90.00
_cell.angle_gamma   90.00
#
_symmetry.space_group_name_H-M   'P 1'
#
loop_
_entity.id
_entity.type
_entity.pdbx_description
1 polymer ?
#
loop_
_entity_poly.entity_id
_entity_poly.type
_entity_poly.pdbx_seq_one_letter_code
_entity_poly.pdbx_strand_id
1 'polypeptide(L)'
;MSYTNEEKLTGGNVSNVYRSKNTVRRELKPGSAKIHKVLQHLENKGFHYAPKFLGIDEKNREILSFIEGKAGNYPLKEYMRSNDALKEIAKMLRLYHDAVSDFPLLDDWKPMDHTPNNIEVLCHNDFAIYITLFLMTRNQ
;
A
#
# COMPACT_ATOMS: atom_id res chain seq x y z
N MET A 1 11.15 -4.61 24.49
CA MET A 1 10.48 -5.80 23.91
C MET A 1 11.50 -6.53 23.03
N SER A 2 11.62 -7.84 23.16
CA SER A 2 12.65 -8.64 22.46
C SER A 2 12.35 -8.76 20.96
N TYR A 3 13.29 -8.34 20.11
CA TYR A 3 13.23 -8.34 18.63
C TYR A 3 13.46 -9.71 17.97
N THR A 4 13.39 -10.79 18.74
CA THR A 4 14.07 -12.05 18.40
C THR A 4 13.44 -12.85 17.27
N ASN A 5 12.28 -12.45 16.72
CA ASN A 5 11.61 -13.14 15.61
C ASN A 5 11.23 -12.19 14.46
N GLU A 6 12.18 -11.40 13.96
CA GLU A 6 12.03 -10.68 12.68
C GLU A 6 12.62 -11.50 11.53
N GLU A 7 11.88 -11.65 10.44
CA GLU A 7 12.40 -12.22 9.19
C GLU A 7 12.61 -11.12 8.15
N LYS A 8 13.75 -11.15 7.44
CA LYS A 8 13.97 -10.24 6.31
C LYS A 8 13.17 -10.73 5.11
N LEU A 9 12.31 -9.87 4.56
CA LEU A 9 11.64 -10.14 3.30
C LEU A 9 12.62 -9.86 2.15
N THR A 10 12.73 -10.81 1.22
CA THR A 10 13.74 -10.79 0.14
C THR A 10 13.23 -10.17 -1.17
N GLY A 11 11.96 -9.76 -1.23
CA GLY A 11 11.37 -9.09 -2.40
C GLY A 11 11.43 -7.56 -2.32
N GLY A 12 11.01 -6.90 -3.40
CA GLY A 12 10.99 -5.43 -3.52
C GLY A 12 12.35 -4.83 -3.87
N ASN A 13 12.34 -3.63 -4.46
CA ASN A 13 13.53 -3.04 -5.08
C ASN A 13 14.07 -1.79 -4.36
N VAL A 14 13.40 -1.32 -3.30
CA VAL A 14 13.60 0.06 -2.81
C VAL A 14 14.06 0.15 -1.36
N SER A 15 13.72 -0.81 -0.50
CA SER A 15 14.06 -0.75 0.92
C SER A 15 14.15 -2.12 1.54
N ASN A 16 14.98 -2.25 2.58
CA ASN A 16 14.96 -3.43 3.44
C ASN A 16 13.64 -3.48 4.22
N VAL A 17 12.97 -4.63 4.18
CA VAL A 17 11.71 -4.84 4.90
C VAL A 17 11.84 -6.05 5.81
N TYR A 18 11.41 -5.90 7.05
CA TYR A 18 11.44 -6.97 8.05
C TYR A 18 10.02 -7.27 8.51
N ARG A 19 9.61 -8.53 8.49
CA ARG A 19 8.31 -8.96 9.01
C ARG A 19 8.46 -9.46 10.44
N SER A 20 7.52 -9.06 11.29
CA SER A 20 7.32 -9.63 12.63
C SER A 20 5.84 -9.94 12.81
N LYS A 21 5.49 -11.22 12.85
CA LYS A 21 4.10 -11.71 12.92
C LYS A 21 3.24 -11.06 11.82
N ASN A 22 2.24 -10.28 12.21
CA ASN A 22 1.28 -9.61 11.32
C ASN A 22 1.65 -8.16 11.02
N THR A 23 2.92 -7.80 11.18
CA THR A 23 3.41 -6.43 10.95
C THR A 23 4.72 -6.45 10.18
N VAL A 24 5.02 -5.35 9.50
CA VAL A 24 6.30 -5.11 8.84
C VAL A 24 6.97 -3.87 9.39
N ARG A 25 8.30 -3.83 9.27
CA ARG A 25 9.17 -2.71 9.61
C ARG A 25 9.85 -2.22 8.35
N ARG A 26 9.78 -0.92 8.11
CA ARG A 26 10.42 -0.25 6.96
C ARG A 26 11.16 0.99 7.43
N GLU A 27 12.24 1.32 6.74
CA GLU A 27 12.96 2.57 7.00
C GLU A 27 12.09 3.77 6.64
N LEU A 28 12.16 4.83 7.46
CA LEU A 28 11.51 6.10 7.16
C LEU A 28 12.19 6.80 5.98
N LYS A 29 11.38 7.48 5.17
CA LYS A 29 11.81 8.31 4.04
C LYS A 29 11.32 9.75 4.22
N PRO A 30 11.89 10.74 3.50
CA PRO A 30 11.45 12.14 3.60
C PRO A 30 9.94 12.39 3.43
N GLY A 31 9.21 11.49 2.75
CA GLY A 31 7.75 11.56 2.59
C GLY A 31 6.92 10.72 3.57
N SER A 32 7.53 9.94 4.47
CA SER A 32 6.82 8.95 5.29
C SER A 32 5.69 9.55 6.11
N ALA A 33 5.90 10.71 6.75
CA ALA A 33 4.87 11.36 7.57
C ALA A 33 3.60 11.69 6.77
N LYS A 34 3.72 12.04 5.49
CA LYS A 34 2.56 12.30 4.61
C LYS A 34 1.84 11.00 4.27
N ILE A 35 2.59 9.95 3.95
CA ILE A 35 2.04 8.62 3.69
C ILE A 35 1.31 8.10 4.93
N HIS A 36 1.84 8.32 6.13
CA HIS A 36 1.17 7.92 7.38
C HIS A 36 -0.20 8.59 7.54
N LYS A 37 -0.32 9.89 7.23
CA LYS A 37 -1.62 10.59 7.22
C LYS A 37 -2.61 9.97 6.23
N VAL A 38 -2.13 9.60 5.04
CA VAL A 38 -2.97 8.93 4.03
C VAL A 38 -3.42 7.56 4.52
N LEU A 39 -2.52 6.74 5.08
CA LEU A 39 -2.87 5.42 5.60
C LEU A 39 -3.88 5.50 6.76
N GLN A 40 -3.73 6.47 7.65
CA GLN A 40 -4.69 6.73 8.73
C GLN A 40 -6.06 7.15 8.18
N HIS A 41 -6.09 8.02 7.16
CA HIS A 41 -7.34 8.41 6.50
C HIS A 41 -8.03 7.21 5.85
N LEU A 42 -7.29 6.39 5.10
CA LEU A 42 -7.80 5.17 4.49
C LEU A 42 -8.38 4.20 5.53
N GLU A 43 -7.70 4.03 6.67
CA GLU A 43 -8.21 3.21 7.77
C GLU A 43 -9.53 3.77 8.32
N ASN A 44 -9.61 5.09 8.55
CA ASN A 44 -10.83 5.75 9.03
C ASN A 44 -11.99 5.65 8.03
N LYS A 45 -11.69 5.52 6.74
CA LYS A 45 -12.67 5.30 5.67
C LYS A 45 -13.04 3.83 5.46
N GLY A 46 -12.44 2.91 6.21
CA GLY A 46 -12.66 1.48 6.05
C GLY A 46 -12.05 0.89 4.78
N PHE A 47 -11.06 1.55 4.17
CA PHE A 47 -10.37 1.02 3.00
C PHE A 47 -9.38 -0.07 3.42
N HIS A 48 -9.78 -1.34 3.27
CA HIS A 48 -9.05 -2.50 3.78
C HIS A 48 -7.93 -3.02 2.87
N TYR A 49 -7.75 -2.45 1.68
CA TYR A 49 -6.72 -2.90 0.72
C TYR A 49 -5.35 -2.23 0.93
N ALA A 50 -5.25 -1.25 1.82
CA ALA A 50 -3.99 -0.60 2.20
C ALA A 50 -3.50 -1.09 3.58
N PRO A 51 -2.18 -1.06 3.83
CA PRO A 51 -1.65 -1.39 5.13
C PRO A 51 -1.99 -0.29 6.14
N LYS A 52 -2.25 -0.67 7.39
CA LYS A 52 -2.47 0.27 8.49
C LYS A 52 -1.14 0.75 9.04
N PHE A 53 -1.06 2.04 9.36
CA PHE A 53 0.08 2.58 10.10
C PHE A 53 -0.10 2.35 11.60
N LEU A 54 0.86 1.68 12.24
CA LEU A 54 0.76 1.23 13.63
C LEU A 54 1.77 1.94 14.56
N GLY A 55 2.52 2.91 14.05
CA GLY A 55 3.49 3.69 14.81
C GLY A 55 4.93 3.54 14.32
N ILE A 56 5.87 4.01 15.13
CA ILE A 56 7.31 3.96 14.88
C ILE A 56 7.93 3.08 15.96
N ASP A 57 8.83 2.18 15.55
CA ASP A 57 9.59 1.37 16.50
C ASP A 57 10.77 2.14 17.10
N GLU A 58 11.42 1.56 18.09
CA GLU A 58 12.53 2.19 18.80
C GLU A 58 13.85 2.22 17.98
N LYS A 59 13.87 1.59 16.80
CA LYS A 59 14.94 1.72 15.79
C LYS A 59 14.61 2.78 14.73
N ASN A 60 13.56 3.59 14.96
CA ASN A 60 13.09 4.63 14.06
C ASN A 60 12.62 4.08 12.68
N ARG A 61 11.98 2.90 12.69
CA ARG A 61 11.33 2.28 11.52
C ARG A 61 9.82 2.43 11.62
N GLU A 62 9.14 2.65 10.49
CA GLU A 62 7.68 2.61 10.46
C GLU A 62 7.18 1.18 10.67
N ILE A 63 6.11 1.05 11.46
CA ILE A 63 5.39 -0.19 11.71
C ILE A 63 4.11 -0.16 10.87
N LEU A 64 3.98 -1.10 9.94
CA LEU A 64 2.76 -1.26 9.14
C LEU A 64 2.13 -2.62 9.37
N SER A 65 0.81 -2.75 9.19
CA SER A 65 0.17 -4.07 9.15
C SER A 65 0.65 -4.87 7.94
N PHE A 66 0.84 -6.17 8.11
CA PHE A 66 1.13 -7.08 7.00
C PHE A 66 -0.15 -7.40 6.24
N ILE A 67 -0.09 -7.36 4.91
CA ILE A 67 -1.17 -7.81 4.03
C ILE A 67 -0.76 -9.18 3.49
N GLU A 68 -1.59 -10.18 3.74
CA GLU A 68 -1.40 -11.51 3.18
C GLU A 68 -1.66 -11.50 1.67
N GLY A 69 -0.79 -12.16 0.91
CA GLY A 69 -0.94 -12.28 -0.54
C GLY A 69 0.36 -12.56 -1.28
N LYS A 70 0.26 -12.63 -2.59
CA LYS A 70 1.39 -12.76 -3.52
C LYS A 70 1.42 -11.55 -4.44
N ALA A 71 2.57 -10.88 -4.50
CA ALA A 71 2.80 -9.82 -5.46
C ALA A 71 2.75 -10.37 -6.89
N GLY A 72 2.19 -9.57 -7.81
CA GLY A 72 2.12 -9.91 -9.23
C GLY A 72 3.46 -9.74 -9.94
N ASN A 73 4.40 -10.64 -9.67
CA ASN A 73 5.69 -10.69 -10.37
C ASN A 73 5.58 -11.54 -11.64
N TYR A 74 6.30 -11.16 -12.69
CA TYR A 74 6.35 -11.93 -13.94
C TYR A 74 7.18 -13.21 -13.78
N PRO A 75 6.79 -14.32 -14.46
CA PRO A 75 5.58 -14.46 -15.26
C PRO A 75 4.32 -14.53 -14.38
N LEU A 76 3.27 -13.81 -14.80
CA LEU A 76 2.02 -13.74 -14.04
C LEU A 76 1.31 -15.10 -14.02
N LYS A 77 0.77 -15.47 -12.86
CA LYS A 77 -0.09 -16.65 -12.73
C LYS A 77 -1.42 -16.41 -13.46
N GLU A 78 -2.04 -17.48 -13.95
CA GLU A 78 -3.27 -17.40 -14.73
C GLU A 78 -4.39 -16.59 -14.05
N TYR A 79 -4.63 -16.84 -12.76
CA TYR A 79 -5.65 -16.10 -12.02
C TYR A 79 -5.35 -14.60 -11.91
N MET A 80 -4.07 -14.20 -11.89
CA MET A 80 -3.66 -12.78 -11.80
C MET A 80 -3.92 -12.02 -13.11
N ARG A 81 -3.90 -12.73 -14.25
CA ARG A 81 -4.18 -12.17 -15.59
C ARG A 81 -5.62 -12.40 -16.05
N SER A 82 -6.52 -12.82 -15.15
CA SER A 82 -7.92 -13.10 -15.48
C SER A 82 -8.74 -11.81 -15.61
N ASN A 83 -9.84 -11.87 -16.36
CA ASN A 83 -10.79 -10.75 -16.46
C ASN A 83 -11.43 -10.42 -15.10
N ASP A 84 -11.60 -11.40 -14.21
CA ASP A 84 -12.16 -11.18 -12.89
C ASP A 84 -11.17 -10.46 -11.98
N ALA A 85 -9.89 -10.82 -12.02
CA ALA A 85 -8.84 -10.06 -11.33
C ALA A 85 -8.79 -8.61 -11.82
N LEU A 86 -8.89 -8.38 -13.13
CA LEU A 86 -8.93 -7.01 -13.69
C LEU A 86 -10.13 -6.21 -13.19
N LYS A 87 -11.32 -6.81 -13.14
CA LYS A 87 -12.54 -6.17 -12.61
C LYS A 87 -12.40 -5.84 -11.12
N GLU A 88 -11.86 -6.76 -10.31
CA GLU A 88 -11.65 -6.53 -8.87
C GLU A 88 -10.62 -5.43 -8.62
N ILE A 89 -9.53 -5.40 -9.39
CA ILE A 89 -8.54 -4.32 -9.35
C ILE A 89 -9.19 -2.97 -9.69
N ALA A 90 -10.01 -2.90 -10.73
CA ALA A 90 -10.68 -1.66 -11.12
C ALA A 90 -11.65 -1.17 -10.04
N LYS A 91 -12.42 -2.07 -9.41
CA LYS A 91 -13.28 -1.75 -8.26
C LYS A 91 -12.46 -1.27 -7.07
N MET A 92 -11.36 -1.94 -6.74
CA MET A 92 -10.46 -1.56 -5.65
C MET A 92 -9.88 -0.17 -5.87
N LEU A 93 -9.44 0.15 -7.09
CA LEU A 93 -8.89 1.46 -7.42
C LEU A 93 -9.97 2.55 -7.33
N ARG A 94 -11.19 2.27 -7.77
CA ARG A 94 -12.33 3.18 -7.55
C ARG A 94 -12.58 3.41 -6.06
N LEU A 95 -12.63 2.35 -5.25
CA LEU A 95 -12.83 2.47 -3.80
C LEU A 95 -11.72 3.28 -3.13
N TYR A 96 -10.49 3.17 -3.62
CA TYR A 96 -9.38 4.01 -3.17
C TYR A 96 -9.65 5.49 -3.47
N HIS A 97 -10.04 5.83 -4.72
CA HIS A 97 -10.37 7.20 -5.09
C HIS A 97 -11.55 7.76 -4.29
N ASP A 98 -12.60 6.96 -4.08
CA ASP A 98 -13.73 7.33 -3.24
C ASP A 98 -13.27 7.63 -1.80
N ALA A 99 -12.38 6.79 -1.23
CA ALA A 99 -11.87 6.96 0.13
C ALA A 99 -10.99 8.20 0.31
N VAL A 100 -10.22 8.59 -0.71
CA VAL A 100 -9.33 9.77 -0.65
C VAL A 100 -9.96 11.04 -1.22
N SER A 101 -11.20 10.98 -1.69
CA SER A 101 -11.90 12.12 -2.31
C SER A 101 -12.07 13.33 -1.39
N ASP A 102 -12.12 13.10 -0.07
CA ASP A 102 -12.18 14.14 0.94
C ASP A 102 -10.93 14.22 1.82
N PHE A 103 -9.83 13.58 1.39
CA PHE A 103 -8.55 13.74 2.04
C PHE A 103 -8.09 15.20 1.89
N PRO A 104 -7.72 15.89 2.98
CA PRO A 104 -7.27 17.27 2.89
C PRO A 104 -5.94 17.31 2.12
N LEU A 105 -6.00 17.78 0.88
CA LEU A 105 -4.83 18.07 0.07
C LEU A 105 -4.07 19.21 0.75
N LEU A 106 -3.01 18.86 1.48
CA LEU A 106 -2.14 19.84 2.10
C LEU A 106 -1.37 20.57 0.98
N ASP A 107 -1.17 21.88 1.13
CA ASP A 107 -0.40 22.71 0.17
C ASP A 107 1.03 22.19 -0.09
N ASP A 108 1.51 21.29 0.75
CA ASP A 108 2.83 20.68 0.65
C ASP A 108 2.89 19.51 -0.36
N TRP A 109 1.75 18.99 -0.85
CA TRP A 109 1.71 17.98 -1.92
C TRP A 109 1.95 18.65 -3.26
N LYS A 110 3.16 18.49 -3.78
CA LYS A 110 3.51 18.99 -5.10
C LYS A 110 2.83 18.13 -6.17
N PRO A 111 2.01 18.73 -7.06
CA PRO A 111 1.48 18.03 -8.22
C PRO A 111 2.64 17.48 -9.07
N MET A 112 2.40 16.37 -9.74
CA MET A 112 3.33 15.89 -10.76
C MET A 112 3.18 16.69 -12.05
N ASP A 113 4.19 16.61 -12.90
CA ASP A 113 4.14 17.21 -14.23
C ASP A 113 2.87 16.76 -14.96
N HIS A 114 2.18 17.72 -15.59
CA HIS A 114 0.91 17.51 -16.28
C HIS A 114 -0.29 17.11 -15.39
N THR A 115 -0.20 17.27 -14.07
CA THR A 115 -1.40 17.17 -13.21
C THR A 115 -2.41 18.24 -13.65
N PRO A 116 -3.67 17.89 -13.92
CA PRO A 116 -4.70 18.86 -14.28
C PRO A 116 -4.91 19.91 -13.18
N ASN A 117 -5.28 21.12 -13.59
CA ASN A 117 -5.55 22.21 -12.64
C ASN A 117 -6.81 21.95 -11.79
N ASN A 118 -7.75 21.13 -12.27
CA ASN A 118 -8.91 20.66 -11.49
C ASN A 118 -8.48 19.45 -10.64
N ILE A 119 -7.82 19.72 -9.52
CA ILE A 119 -7.41 18.65 -8.60
C ILE A 119 -8.64 18.13 -7.86
N GLU A 120 -8.98 16.86 -8.09
CA GLU A 120 -10.18 16.22 -7.52
C GLU A 120 -9.85 15.21 -6.42
N VAL A 121 -8.78 14.43 -6.59
CA VAL A 121 -8.41 13.34 -5.67
C VAL A 121 -6.90 13.17 -5.56
N LEU A 122 -6.44 12.61 -4.44
CA LEU A 122 -5.07 12.11 -4.31
C LEU A 122 -4.95 10.77 -5.05
N CYS A 123 -4.07 10.68 -6.05
CA CYS A 123 -3.83 9.43 -6.79
C CYS A 123 -2.74 8.57 -6.15
N HIS A 124 -2.85 7.25 -6.30
CA HIS A 124 -1.74 6.32 -5.98
C HIS A 124 -0.52 6.58 -6.89
N ASN A 125 -0.79 7.02 -8.13
CA ASN A 125 0.18 7.40 -9.16
C ASN A 125 1.03 6.28 -9.77
N ASP A 126 1.52 5.31 -9.00
CA ASP A 126 2.27 4.15 -9.52
C ASP A 126 1.47 2.84 -9.38
N PHE A 127 0.23 2.79 -9.85
CA PHE A 127 -0.62 1.62 -9.66
C PHE A 127 -0.29 0.50 -10.66
N ALA A 128 0.36 -0.57 -10.19
CA ALA A 128 0.82 -1.68 -11.02
C ALA A 128 0.69 -3.05 -10.36
N ILE A 129 0.80 -4.11 -11.17
CA ILE A 129 0.63 -5.50 -10.71
C ILE A 129 1.69 -5.95 -9.70
N TYR A 130 2.91 -5.38 -9.76
CA TYR A 130 4.00 -5.73 -8.84
C TYR A 130 3.83 -5.14 -7.43
N ILE A 131 3.00 -4.10 -7.25
CA ILE A 131 2.62 -3.57 -5.93
C ILE A 131 1.22 -4.03 -5.48
N THR A 132 0.52 -4.80 -6.32
CA THR A 132 -0.79 -5.37 -5.99
C THR A 132 -0.60 -6.78 -5.42
N LEU A 133 -1.24 -7.06 -4.29
CA LEU A 133 -1.20 -8.37 -3.64
C LEU A 133 -2.44 -9.18 -3.97
N PHE A 134 -2.24 -10.41 -4.43
CA PHE A 134 -3.32 -11.33 -4.76
C PHE A 134 -3.37 -12.46 -3.75
N LEU A 135 -4.56 -12.71 -3.21
CA LEU A 135 -4.88 -13.96 -2.52
C LEU A 135 -5.18 -15.02 -3.58
N MET A 136 -4.68 -16.23 -3.40
CA MET A 136 -5.16 -17.33 -4.25
C MET A 136 -6.63 -17.54 -3.94
N THR A 137 -7.49 -17.36 -4.95
CA THR A 137 -8.84 -17.89 -4.90
C THR A 137 -8.70 -19.41 -4.76
N ARG A 138 -9.15 -19.96 -3.62
CA ARG A 138 -9.43 -21.39 -3.57
C ARG A 138 -10.58 -21.58 -4.54
N ASN A 139 -10.29 -22.15 -5.71
CA ASN A 139 -11.35 -22.65 -6.58
C ASN A 139 -12.20 -23.59 -5.71
N GLN A 140 -13.48 -23.24 -5.54
CA GLN A 140 -14.50 -24.23 -5.18
C GLN A 140 -14.77 -25.09 -6.42
#